data_AF-A0A1Q8QR14-F1
#
_entry.id   AF-A0A1Q8QR14-F1
#
_cell.length_a   1.000
_cell.length_b   1.000
_cell.length_c   1.000
_cell.angle_alpha   90.00
_cell.angle_beta   90.00
_cell.angle_gamma   90.00
#
_symmetry.space_group_name_H-M   'P 1'
#
loop_
_entity.id
_entity.type
_entity.pdbx_description
1 polymer ?
#
loop_
_entity_poly.entity_id
_entity_poly.type
_entity_poly.pdbx_seq_one_letter_code
_entity_poly.pdbx_strand_id
1 'polypeptide(L)'
;MATILEMPTALGELKARRMRRHAGNNQSPEEHKAKQAEEARRALLAKVHIARKQLGLAPDAYHAILEYRFNVASSAELDVPALHKLVAYFKSLGWQPGRGPGTRARQKAPHTIEHDDTGQGRERYMVKIEALLADLGRLEGRFMPWAYASGILNRQTGLDRLEYATCKQLQAVIGVLGKRVTALTKKLVPLT
;
A
#
# COMPACT_ATOMS: atom_id res chain seq x y z
N MET A 1 43.43 -44.37 18.67
CA MET A 1 41.99 -44.23 18.37
C MET A 1 41.70 -42.77 18.02
N ALA A 2 41.63 -42.45 16.73
CA ALA A 2 41.51 -41.07 16.24
C ALA A 2 40.05 -40.74 15.93
N THR A 3 39.55 -39.65 16.52
CA THR A 3 38.18 -39.14 16.33
C THR A 3 38.09 -38.37 15.02
N ILE A 4 37.29 -38.87 14.07
CA ILE A 4 36.95 -38.16 12.83
C ILE A 4 35.72 -37.30 13.12
N LEU A 5 35.90 -35.98 13.10
CA LEU A 5 34.82 -34.99 13.11
C LEU A 5 34.31 -34.83 11.66
N GLU A 6 33.17 -35.44 11.34
CA GLU A 6 32.43 -35.12 10.12
C GLU A 6 31.64 -33.82 10.30
N MET A 7 31.92 -32.84 9.44
CA MET A 7 31.20 -31.57 9.33
C MET A 7 29.90 -31.76 8.54
N PRO A 8 28.76 -31.18 8.97
CA PRO A 8 27.48 -31.34 8.26
C PRO A 8 27.37 -30.42 7.03
N THR A 9 27.16 -31.07 5.87
CA THR A 9 26.98 -30.52 4.52
C THR A 9 25.66 -29.74 4.33
N ALA A 10 25.36 -28.77 5.19
CA ALA A 10 24.08 -28.05 5.19
C ALA A 10 23.94 -26.93 4.14
N LEU A 11 25.03 -26.52 3.47
CA LEU A 11 25.00 -25.36 2.57
C LEU A 11 24.60 -25.69 1.11
N GLY A 12 24.81 -26.93 0.67
CA GLY A 12 24.48 -27.37 -0.70
C GLY A 12 22.98 -27.57 -0.93
N GLU A 13 22.28 -28.13 0.06
CA GLU A 13 20.85 -28.45 -0.05
C GLU A 13 19.96 -27.22 -0.06
N LEU A 14 20.37 -26.14 0.61
CA LEU A 14 19.63 -24.87 0.65
C LEU A 14 19.60 -24.18 -0.73
N LYS A 15 20.65 -24.32 -1.53
CA LYS A 15 20.71 -23.75 -2.89
C LYS A 15 19.82 -24.52 -3.87
N ALA A 16 19.80 -25.85 -3.77
CA ALA A 16 18.93 -26.72 -4.57
C ALA A 16 17.44 -26.56 -4.21
N ARG A 17 17.12 -26.26 -2.94
CA ARG A 17 15.73 -25.95 -2.50
C ARG A 17 15.24 -24.59 -3.01
N ARG A 18 16.15 -23.62 -3.17
CA ARG A 18 15.84 -22.30 -3.74
C ARG A 18 15.56 -22.38 -5.25
N MET A 19 16.29 -23.21 -5.98
CA MET A 19 16.10 -23.40 -7.42
C MET A 19 14.80 -24.14 -7.78
N ARG A 20 14.33 -25.07 -6.94
CA ARG A 20 13.06 -25.79 -7.16
C ARG A 20 11.80 -24.93 -7.03
N ARG A 21 11.87 -23.75 -6.41
CA ARG A 21 10.70 -22.85 -6.25
C ARG A 21 10.32 -22.07 -7.52
N HIS A 22 11.22 -21.95 -8.49
CA HIS A 22 10.97 -21.18 -9.72
C HIS A 22 10.48 -22.03 -10.92
N ALA A 23 10.29 -23.34 -10.76
CA ALA A 23 9.87 -24.23 -11.83
C ALA A 23 8.34 -24.38 -11.99
N GLY A 24 7.54 -23.61 -11.26
CA GLY A 24 6.10 -23.87 -11.06
C GLY A 24 5.12 -22.84 -11.65
N ASN A 25 5.44 -22.19 -12.78
CA ASN A 25 4.44 -21.37 -13.47
C ASN A 25 4.61 -21.40 -15.00
N ASN A 26 4.54 -22.59 -15.58
CA ASN A 26 4.27 -22.76 -17.02
C ASN A 26 2.75 -22.88 -17.23
N GLN A 27 1.99 -21.86 -16.84
CA GLN A 27 0.59 -21.78 -17.23
C GLN A 27 0.53 -21.38 -18.71
N SER A 28 -0.13 -22.20 -19.52
CA SER A 28 -0.28 -21.94 -20.94
C SER A 28 -1.08 -20.65 -21.17
N PRO A 29 -0.88 -19.93 -22.30
CA PRO A 29 -1.66 -18.72 -22.60
C PRO A 29 -3.18 -18.91 -22.52
N GLU A 30 -3.67 -20.11 -22.85
CA GLU A 30 -5.09 -20.47 -22.79
C GLU A 30 -5.63 -20.59 -21.36
N GLU A 31 -4.84 -21.14 -20.42
CA GLU A 31 -5.22 -21.24 -19.01
C GLU A 31 -5.31 -19.87 -18.35
N HIS A 32 -4.37 -18.98 -18.65
CA HIS A 32 -4.42 -17.60 -18.18
C HIS A 32 -5.67 -16.87 -18.68
N LYS A 33 -6.04 -17.07 -19.94
CA LYS A 33 -7.24 -16.47 -20.54
C LYS A 33 -8.52 -17.03 -19.92
N ALA A 34 -8.60 -18.34 -19.70
CA ALA A 34 -9.73 -18.99 -19.03
C ALA A 34 -9.89 -18.48 -17.59
N LYS A 35 -8.80 -18.37 -16.85
CA LYS A 35 -8.80 -17.82 -15.48
C LYS A 35 -9.27 -16.37 -15.44
N GLN A 36 -8.79 -15.52 -16.36
CA GLN A 36 -9.24 -14.14 -16.48
C GLN A 36 -10.74 -14.05 -16.80
N ALA A 37 -11.26 -14.91 -17.68
CA ALA A 37 -12.69 -14.97 -17.99
C ALA A 37 -13.53 -15.38 -16.77
N GLU A 38 -13.06 -16.34 -15.98
CA GLU A 38 -13.73 -16.76 -14.75
C GLU A 38 -13.73 -15.64 -13.70
N GLU A 39 -12.60 -14.96 -13.50
CA GLU A 39 -12.48 -13.81 -12.61
C GLU A 39 -13.43 -12.67 -13.03
N ALA A 40 -13.51 -12.39 -14.33
CA ALA A 40 -14.45 -11.41 -14.88
C ALA A 40 -15.91 -11.81 -14.62
N ARG A 41 -16.26 -13.09 -14.80
CA ARG A 41 -17.60 -13.62 -14.50
C ARG A 41 -17.96 -13.46 -13.02
N ARG A 42 -17.05 -13.84 -12.12
CA ARG A 42 -17.23 -13.68 -10.66
C ARG A 42 -17.45 -12.20 -10.29
N ALA A 43 -16.68 -11.29 -10.90
CA ALA A 43 -16.85 -9.85 -10.68
C ALA A 43 -18.22 -9.32 -11.15
N LEU A 44 -18.77 -9.86 -12.24
CA LEU A 44 -20.11 -9.50 -12.72
C LEU A 44 -21.21 -10.03 -11.80
N LEU A 45 -21.12 -11.27 -11.34
CA LEU A 45 -22.06 -11.82 -10.36
C LEU A 45 -22.08 -10.99 -9.07
N ALA A 46 -20.90 -10.59 -8.57
CA ALA A 46 -20.82 -9.71 -7.41
C ALA A 46 -21.56 -8.38 -7.65
N LYS A 47 -21.43 -7.77 -8.83
CA LYS A 47 -22.17 -6.55 -9.19
C LYS A 47 -23.68 -6.77 -9.22
N VAL A 48 -24.15 -7.90 -9.75
CA VAL A 48 -25.57 -8.27 -9.77
C VAL A 48 -26.13 -8.36 -8.34
N HIS A 49 -25.42 -9.02 -7.42
CA HIS A 49 -25.85 -9.12 -6.02
C HIS A 49 -25.84 -7.78 -5.29
N ILE A 50 -24.82 -6.94 -5.53
CA ILE A 50 -24.77 -5.57 -4.99
C ILE A 50 -25.94 -4.75 -5.52
N ALA A 51 -26.19 -4.80 -6.83
CA ALA A 51 -27.28 -4.08 -7.48
C ALA A 51 -28.64 -4.48 -6.92
N ARG A 52 -28.91 -5.80 -6.80
CA ARG A 52 -30.13 -6.32 -6.16
C ARG A 52 -30.33 -5.73 -4.77
N LYS A 53 -29.28 -5.71 -3.94
CA LYS A 53 -29.33 -5.18 -2.57
C LYS A 53 -29.55 -3.67 -2.55
N GLN A 54 -28.89 -2.91 -3.42
CA GLN A 54 -28.98 -1.45 -3.47
C GLN A 54 -30.30 -0.95 -4.06
N LEU A 55 -30.89 -1.71 -4.99
CA LEU A 55 -32.22 -1.44 -5.53
C LEU A 55 -33.35 -1.90 -4.59
N GLY A 56 -33.04 -2.63 -3.52
CA GLY A 56 -34.05 -3.13 -2.58
C GLY A 56 -35.00 -4.17 -3.19
N LEU A 57 -34.58 -4.90 -4.21
CA LEU A 57 -35.43 -5.89 -4.88
C LEU A 57 -35.69 -7.09 -3.95
N ALA A 58 -36.97 -7.37 -3.71
CA ALA A 58 -37.41 -8.60 -3.05
C ALA A 58 -36.95 -9.84 -3.85
N PRO A 59 -36.70 -10.99 -3.20
CA PRO A 59 -36.32 -12.21 -3.90
C PRO A 59 -37.25 -12.56 -5.05
N ASP A 60 -38.56 -12.51 -4.84
CA ASP A 60 -39.55 -12.90 -5.85
C ASP A 60 -39.53 -11.97 -7.07
N ALA A 61 -39.42 -10.66 -6.84
CA ALA A 61 -39.28 -9.67 -7.91
C ALA A 61 -37.97 -9.87 -8.70
N TYR A 62 -36.89 -10.26 -8.01
CA TYR A 62 -35.62 -10.58 -8.66
C TYR A 62 -35.70 -11.85 -9.51
N HIS A 63 -36.36 -12.91 -9.03
CA HIS A 63 -36.57 -14.14 -9.80
C HIS A 63 -37.48 -13.90 -11.02
N ALA A 64 -38.55 -13.12 -10.87
CA ALA A 64 -39.42 -12.75 -12.00
C ALA A 64 -38.67 -12.01 -13.12
N ILE A 65 -37.70 -11.14 -12.78
CA ILE A 65 -36.84 -10.46 -13.77
C ILE A 65 -35.95 -11.47 -14.51
N LEU A 66 -35.41 -12.46 -13.81
CA LEU A 66 -34.56 -13.50 -14.41
C LEU A 66 -35.36 -14.42 -15.32
N GLU A 67 -36.53 -14.87 -14.89
CA GLU A 67 -37.41 -15.73 -15.68
C GLU A 67 -37.94 -15.00 -16.93
N TYR A 68 -38.50 -13.81 -16.77
CA TYR A 68 -39.11 -13.08 -17.89
C TYR A 68 -38.09 -12.70 -18.98
N ARG A 69 -36.85 -12.38 -18.60
CA ARG A 69 -35.87 -11.76 -19.51
C ARG A 69 -34.77 -12.70 -19.98
N PHE A 70 -34.50 -13.75 -19.20
CA PHE A 70 -33.43 -14.71 -19.47
C PHE A 70 -33.89 -16.17 -19.37
N ASN A 71 -35.13 -16.45 -18.96
CA ASN A 71 -35.70 -17.79 -18.83
C ASN A 71 -34.86 -18.73 -17.93
N VAL A 72 -34.27 -18.18 -16.87
CA VAL A 72 -33.44 -18.90 -15.89
C VAL A 72 -33.90 -18.64 -14.47
N ALA A 73 -33.73 -19.62 -13.59
CA ALA A 73 -34.11 -19.52 -12.18
C ALA A 73 -33.07 -18.76 -11.34
N SER A 74 -31.80 -18.78 -11.76
CA SER A 74 -30.68 -18.25 -10.99
C SER A 74 -29.71 -17.45 -11.84
N SER A 75 -29.14 -16.39 -11.25
CA SER A 75 -28.07 -15.61 -11.87
C SER A 75 -26.79 -16.43 -12.10
N ALA A 76 -26.64 -17.56 -11.41
CA ALA A 76 -25.50 -18.46 -11.56
C ALA A 76 -25.51 -19.24 -12.89
N GLU A 77 -26.65 -19.33 -13.58
CA GLU A 77 -26.81 -20.01 -14.87
C GLU A 77 -26.52 -19.09 -16.06
N LEU A 78 -26.45 -17.77 -15.85
CA LEU A 78 -26.17 -16.83 -16.92
C LEU A 78 -24.71 -16.90 -17.39
N ASP A 79 -24.54 -16.79 -18.70
CA ASP A 79 -23.25 -16.56 -19.35
C ASP A 79 -22.80 -15.09 -19.20
N VAL A 80 -21.51 -14.82 -19.37
CA VAL A 80 -20.87 -13.50 -19.27
C VAL A 80 -21.60 -12.40 -20.07
N PRO A 81 -21.93 -12.57 -21.37
CA PRO A 81 -22.69 -11.56 -22.13
C PRO A 81 -24.09 -11.33 -21.55
N ALA A 82 -24.75 -12.36 -21.04
CA ALA A 82 -26.08 -12.25 -20.44
C ALA A 82 -26.02 -11.53 -19.08
N LEU A 83 -24.97 -11.78 -18.27
CA LEU A 83 -24.69 -11.01 -17.05
C LEU A 83 -24.46 -9.53 -17.33
N HIS A 84 -23.75 -9.19 -18.41
CA HIS A 84 -23.58 -7.79 -18.83
C HIS A 84 -24.91 -7.12 -19.15
N LYS A 85 -25.82 -7.81 -19.85
CA LYS A 85 -27.18 -7.31 -20.13
C LYS A 85 -27.99 -7.10 -18.85
N LEU A 86 -27.91 -8.03 -17.90
CA LEU A 86 -28.58 -7.91 -16.61
C LEU A 86 -28.06 -6.71 -15.80
N VAL A 87 -26.74 -6.53 -15.74
CA VAL A 87 -26.12 -5.37 -15.09
C VAL A 87 -26.52 -4.06 -15.77
N ALA A 88 -26.60 -4.03 -17.11
CA ALA A 88 -27.08 -2.86 -17.85
C ALA A 88 -28.56 -2.54 -17.56
N TYR A 89 -29.39 -3.58 -17.42
CA TYR A 89 -30.79 -3.42 -17.02
C TYR A 89 -30.91 -2.82 -15.62
N PHE A 90 -30.12 -3.29 -14.66
CA PHE A 90 -30.10 -2.67 -13.33
C PHE A 90 -29.68 -1.21 -13.37
N LYS A 91 -28.74 -0.83 -14.23
CA LYS A 91 -28.41 0.59 -14.44
C LYS A 91 -29.60 1.40 -14.94
N SER A 92 -30.39 0.85 -15.85
CA SER A 92 -31.62 1.51 -16.34
C SER A 92 -32.69 1.66 -15.25
N LEU A 93 -32.72 0.76 -14.27
CA LEU A 93 -33.58 0.87 -13.08
C LEU A 93 -33.06 1.89 -12.04
N GLY A 94 -31.98 2.62 -12.34
CA GLY A 94 -31.40 3.63 -11.45
C GLY A 94 -30.24 3.13 -10.59
N TRP A 95 -29.76 1.89 -10.80
CA TRP A 95 -28.57 1.42 -10.09
C TRP A 95 -27.30 2.10 -10.65
N GLN A 96 -26.64 2.88 -9.81
CA GLN A 96 -25.34 3.45 -10.14
C GLN A 96 -24.24 2.55 -9.58
N PRO A 97 -23.38 1.94 -10.41
CA PRO A 97 -22.27 1.13 -9.90
C PRO A 97 -21.37 2.03 -9.05
N GLY A 98 -21.35 1.78 -7.74
CA GLY A 98 -20.41 2.45 -6.85
C GLY A 98 -18.99 2.24 -7.37
N ARG A 99 -18.15 3.27 -7.29
CA ARG A 99 -16.70 3.11 -7.45
C ARG A 99 -16.29 2.01 -6.46
N GLY A 100 -15.85 0.86 -6.98
CA GLY A 100 -15.60 -0.32 -6.16
C GLY A 100 -14.58 -0.02 -5.04
N PRO A 101 -14.41 -0.93 -4.07
CA PRO A 101 -13.41 -0.78 -3.00
C PRO A 101 -11.98 -0.51 -3.51
N GLY A 102 -11.68 -0.82 -4.78
CA GLY A 102 -10.41 -0.47 -5.42
C GLY A 102 -10.19 1.01 -5.73
N THR A 103 -11.22 1.86 -5.60
CA THR A 103 -11.12 3.34 -5.74
C THR A 103 -11.40 4.09 -4.45
N ARG A 104 -11.66 3.39 -3.32
CA ARG A 104 -11.28 3.97 -2.03
C ARG A 104 -9.77 4.01 -2.11
N ALA A 105 -9.21 5.19 -2.35
CA ALA A 105 -7.78 5.44 -2.34
C ALA A 105 -7.17 4.51 -1.29
N ARG A 106 -6.38 3.51 -1.75
CA ARG A 106 -5.69 2.53 -0.91
C ARG A 106 -5.38 3.24 0.39
N GLN A 107 -6.12 2.93 1.48
CA GLN A 107 -5.99 3.69 2.72
C GLN A 107 -4.51 3.73 2.98
N LYS A 108 -3.91 4.93 2.89
CA LYS A 108 -2.45 5.05 2.90
C LYS A 108 -1.99 4.29 4.12
N ALA A 109 -1.00 3.42 3.93
CA ALA A 109 -0.46 2.66 5.04
C ALA A 109 -0.22 3.63 6.21
N PRO A 110 -0.48 3.23 7.47
CA PRO A 110 -0.24 4.09 8.61
C PRO A 110 1.13 4.76 8.47
N HIS A 111 1.25 6.06 8.78
CA HIS A 111 2.48 6.83 8.57
C HIS A 111 3.73 6.19 9.20
N THR A 112 3.55 5.34 10.21
CA THR A 112 4.60 4.52 10.83
C THR A 112 5.24 3.50 9.89
N ILE A 113 4.51 3.01 8.88
CA ILE A 113 4.94 1.99 7.90
C ILE A 113 5.30 2.64 6.55
N GLU A 114 5.24 3.97 6.45
CA GLU A 114 5.59 4.65 5.21
C GLU A 114 7.11 4.59 4.97
N HIS A 115 7.47 4.08 3.80
CA HIS A 115 8.81 4.14 3.24
C HIS A 115 8.84 5.22 2.16
N ASP A 116 9.96 5.92 2.01
CA ASP A 116 10.16 6.82 0.88
C ASP A 116 10.41 6.05 -0.42
N ASP A 117 10.54 6.76 -1.54
CA ASP A 117 10.83 6.16 -2.86
C ASP A 117 12.16 5.37 -2.89
N THR A 118 13.04 5.57 -1.91
CA THR A 118 14.32 4.84 -1.74
C THR A 118 14.22 3.66 -0.76
N GLY A 119 13.02 3.36 -0.26
CA GLY A 119 12.77 2.27 0.69
C GLY A 119 13.16 2.61 2.14
N GLN A 120 13.56 3.85 2.42
CA GLN A 120 13.97 4.27 3.75
C GLN A 120 12.77 4.51 4.64
N GLY A 121 12.80 3.84 5.79
CA GLY A 121 11.83 4.05 6.85
C GLY A 121 12.05 5.40 7.55
N ARG A 122 10.96 5.89 8.12
CA ARG A 122 10.86 7.09 8.94
C ARG A 122 11.95 7.21 10.03
N GLU A 123 12.30 6.09 10.67
CA GLU A 123 13.27 6.01 11.77
C GLU A 123 14.65 6.59 11.40
N ARG A 124 15.11 6.35 10.16
CA ARG A 124 16.40 6.87 9.70
C ARG A 124 16.43 8.41 9.69
N TYR A 125 15.31 9.05 9.34
CA TYR A 125 15.19 10.50 9.39
C TYR A 125 15.13 11.02 10.82
N MET A 126 14.50 10.28 11.73
CA MET A 126 14.49 10.64 13.16
C MET A 126 15.90 10.66 13.74
N VAL A 127 16.70 9.61 13.50
CA VAL A 127 18.12 9.55 13.93
C VAL A 127 18.92 10.71 13.33
N LYS A 128 18.68 11.06 12.06
CA LYS A 128 19.36 12.18 11.41
C LYS A 128 18.97 13.54 12.03
N ILE A 129 17.71 13.73 12.38
CA ILE A 129 17.25 14.94 13.08
C ILE A 129 17.95 15.04 14.44
N GLU A 130 18.02 13.95 15.19
CA GLU A 130 18.70 13.90 16.48
C GLU A 130 20.17 14.32 16.38
N ALA A 131 20.90 13.74 15.40
CA ALA A 131 22.30 14.09 15.15
C ALA A 131 22.47 15.58 14.83
N LEU A 132 21.59 16.14 13.99
CA LEU A 132 21.63 17.58 13.65
C LEU A 132 21.31 18.48 14.84
N LEU A 133 20.40 18.07 15.72
CA LEU A 133 20.12 18.81 16.95
C LEU A 133 21.32 18.77 17.89
N ALA A 134 21.98 17.62 18.03
CA ALA A 134 23.21 17.49 18.81
C ALA A 134 24.32 18.38 18.24
N ASP A 135 24.51 18.41 16.92
CA ASP A 135 25.48 19.29 16.25
C ASP A 135 25.18 20.76 16.51
N LEU A 136 23.92 21.19 16.32
CA LEU A 136 23.50 22.56 16.65
C LEU A 136 23.76 22.88 18.11
N GLY A 137 23.48 21.94 19.00
CA GLY A 137 23.69 22.15 20.43
C GLY A 137 25.16 22.32 20.79
N ARG A 138 26.06 21.56 20.15
CA ARG A 138 27.51 21.74 20.28
C ARG A 138 27.96 23.12 19.79
N LEU A 139 27.45 23.56 18.64
CA LEU A 139 27.83 24.83 18.02
C LEU A 139 27.30 26.06 18.80
N GLU A 140 26.10 25.97 19.36
CA GLU A 140 25.50 27.04 20.16
C GLU A 140 25.88 26.97 21.64
N GLY A 141 26.59 25.93 22.08
CA GLY A 141 26.98 25.71 23.47
C GLY A 141 25.81 25.42 24.41
N ARG A 142 24.66 24.95 23.89
CA ARG A 142 23.46 24.63 24.67
C ARG A 142 22.81 23.36 24.16
N PHE A 143 22.15 22.60 25.04
CA PHE A 143 21.36 21.45 24.60
C PHE A 143 20.21 21.88 23.69
N MET A 144 20.03 21.18 22.57
CA MET A 144 18.95 21.44 21.61
C MET A 144 17.87 20.36 21.73
N PRO A 145 16.67 20.67 22.26
CA PRO A 145 15.64 19.67 22.49
C PRO A 145 14.92 19.27 21.20
N TRP A 146 14.33 18.07 21.20
CA TRP A 146 13.41 17.60 20.16
C TRP A 146 12.21 18.54 19.93
N ALA A 147 11.82 19.31 20.96
CA ALA A 147 10.82 20.38 20.88
C ALA A 147 11.16 21.43 19.81
N TYR A 148 12.45 21.68 19.57
CA TYR A 148 12.88 22.63 18.55
C TYR A 148 12.59 22.11 17.13
N ALA A 149 12.84 20.82 16.87
CA ALA A 149 12.53 20.19 15.59
C ALA A 149 11.02 20.07 15.33
N SER A 150 10.22 19.76 16.37
CA SER A 150 8.76 19.78 16.26
C SER A 150 8.21 21.18 16.01
N GLY A 151 8.81 22.22 16.61
CA GLY A 151 8.46 23.62 16.29
C GLY A 151 8.71 24.00 14.83
N ILE A 152 9.77 23.47 14.20
CA ILE A 152 10.01 23.65 12.76
C ILE A 152 8.94 22.91 11.94
N LEU A 153 8.62 21.66 12.32
CA LEU A 153 7.60 20.86 11.66
C LEU A 153 6.22 21.54 11.70
N ASN A 154 5.81 22.05 12.87
CA ASN A 154 4.54 22.74 13.05
C ASN A 154 4.45 23.95 12.10
N ARG A 155 5.49 24.78 12.02
CA ARG A 155 5.50 25.94 11.11
C ARG A 155 5.39 25.55 9.63
N GLN A 156 5.89 24.37 9.25
CA GLN A 156 5.87 23.91 7.86
C GLN A 156 4.59 23.18 7.46
N THR A 157 3.97 22.46 8.40
CA THR A 157 2.91 21.48 8.08
C THR A 157 1.69 21.53 9.00
N GLY A 158 1.78 22.25 10.12
CA GLY A 158 0.77 22.27 11.17
C GLY A 158 0.78 21.06 12.11
N LEU A 159 1.75 20.14 11.97
CA LEU A 159 1.87 18.97 12.86
C LEU A 159 2.73 19.27 14.09
N ASP A 160 2.18 18.99 15.27
CA ASP A 160 2.88 19.22 16.55
C ASP A 160 3.88 18.14 16.90
N ARG A 161 3.64 16.90 16.45
CA ARG A 161 4.49 15.77 16.82
C ARG A 161 5.18 15.18 15.62
N LEU A 162 6.49 15.00 15.77
CA LEU A 162 7.31 14.39 14.74
C LEU A 162 6.80 12.99 14.41
N GLU A 163 6.37 12.18 15.38
CA GLU A 163 5.82 10.80 15.22
C GLU A 163 4.70 10.65 14.19
N TYR A 164 3.97 11.72 13.88
CA TYR A 164 2.88 11.70 12.90
C TYR A 164 3.28 12.22 11.51
N ALA A 165 4.49 12.76 11.38
CA ALA A 165 4.99 13.28 10.12
C ALA A 165 5.24 12.19 9.06
N THR A 166 5.04 12.53 7.80
CA THR A 166 5.46 11.70 6.65
C THR A 166 6.96 11.81 6.42
N CYS A 167 7.57 10.83 5.72
CA CYS A 167 9.00 10.86 5.38
C CYS A 167 9.41 12.16 4.66
N LYS A 168 8.57 12.66 3.74
CA LYS A 168 8.80 13.91 3.02
C LYS A 168 8.83 15.14 3.94
N GLN A 169 7.97 15.17 4.96
CA GLN A 169 7.95 16.25 5.94
C GLN A 169 9.19 16.20 6.85
N LEU A 170 9.63 15.01 7.28
CA LEU A 170 10.87 14.86 8.04
C LEU A 170 12.10 15.29 7.24
N GLN A 171 12.16 14.97 5.94
CA GLN A 171 13.21 15.45 5.04
C GLN A 171 13.25 16.99 4.96
N ALA A 172 12.09 17.64 4.93
CA ALA A 172 12.00 19.10 4.93
C ALA A 172 12.58 19.72 6.22
N VAL A 173 12.30 19.12 7.37
CA VAL A 173 12.87 19.53 8.67
C VAL A 173 14.40 19.35 8.68
N ILE A 174 14.89 18.19 8.20
CA ILE A 174 16.33 17.92 8.05
C ILE A 174 17.00 18.98 7.16
N GLY A 175 16.36 19.37 6.06
CA GLY A 175 16.88 20.41 5.17
C GLY A 175 17.06 21.76 5.86
N VAL A 176 16.13 22.16 6.73
CA VAL A 176 16.24 23.40 7.51
C VAL A 176 17.35 23.30 8.56
N LEU A 177 17.38 22.22 9.34
CA LEU A 177 18.39 22.01 10.37
C LEU A 177 19.81 21.95 9.78
N GLY A 178 19.98 21.21 8.68
CA GLY A 178 21.26 21.11 7.98
C GLY A 178 21.78 22.46 7.49
N LYS A 179 20.92 23.28 6.87
CA LYS A 179 21.29 24.65 6.46
C LYS A 179 21.74 25.49 7.65
N ARG A 180 21.08 25.38 8.80
CA ARG A 180 21.43 26.13 10.01
C ARG A 180 22.78 25.68 10.59
N VAL A 181 23.03 24.36 10.66
CA VAL A 181 24.33 23.82 11.09
C VAL A 181 25.44 24.39 10.20
N THR A 182 25.33 24.23 8.88
CA THR A 182 26.34 24.71 7.94
C THR A 182 26.58 26.22 8.06
N ALA A 183 25.52 27.01 8.23
CA ALA A 183 25.65 28.46 8.39
C ALA A 183 26.40 28.84 9.68
N LEU A 184 26.14 28.15 10.79
CA LEU A 184 26.83 28.38 12.07
C LEU A 184 28.28 27.91 12.00
N THR A 185 28.54 26.74 11.43
CA THR A 185 29.91 26.26 11.22
C THR A 185 30.72 27.25 10.41
N LYS A 186 30.18 27.80 9.31
CA LYS A 186 30.87 28.81 8.50
C LYS A 186 31.14 30.12 9.25
N LYS A 187 30.25 30.53 10.17
CA LYS A 187 30.49 31.72 11.01
C LYS A 187 31.59 31.50 12.05
N LEU A 188 31.75 30.27 12.52
CA LEU A 188 32.71 29.91 13.57
C LEU A 188 34.10 29.56 13.02
N VAL A 189 34.21 29.19 11.75
CA VAL A 189 35.50 29.06 11.06
C VAL A 189 35.96 30.47 10.65
N PRO A 190 36.99 31.06 11.30
CA PRO A 190 37.53 32.33 10.85
C PRO A 190 38.09 32.14 9.44
N LEU A 191 37.83 33.10 8.55
CA LEU A 191 38.49 33.19 7.25
C LEU A 191 39.99 33.37 7.51
N THR A 192 40.72 32.27 7.50
CA THR A 192 42.18 32.23 7.38
C THR A 192 42.59 32.63 5.98
#